data_AF-A0A5M5BUK0-F1
#
_entry.id   AF-A0A5M5BUK0-F1
#
_cell.length_a   1.000
_cell.length_b   1.000
_cell.length_c   1.000
_cell.angle_alpha   90.00
_cell.angle_beta   90.00
_cell.angle_gamma   90.00
#
_symmetry.space_group_name_H-M   'P 1'
#
loop_
_entity.id
_entity.type
_entity.pdbx_description
1 polymer ?
#
loop_
_entity_poly.entity_id
_entity_poly.type
_entity_poly.pdbx_seq_one_letter_code
_entity_poly.pdbx_strand_id
1 'polypeptide(L)' 'LDCHGRPADTRTLAQRATLHLLVHQLLETFPGSRVCGHRDLSPDRNGNGEIEPEEWIKACPCFEVKTEFGTSSHIEA' A
#
# COMPACT_ATOMS: atom_id res chain seq x y z
N LEU A 1 5.96 -13.76 -1.71
CA LEU A 1 7.08 -14.15 -2.60
C LEU A 1 6.54 -15.17 -3.59
N ASP A 2 7.00 -15.16 -4.83
CA ASP A 2 6.65 -16.23 -5.78
C ASP A 2 7.34 -17.56 -5.44
N CYS A 3 7.10 -18.60 -6.24
CA CYS A 3 7.72 -19.92 -6.06
C CYS A 3 9.25 -19.93 -6.23
N HIS A 4 9.85 -18.84 -6.69
CA HIS A 4 11.29 -18.65 -6.82
C HIS A 4 11.87 -17.73 -5.73
N GLY A 5 11.07 -17.34 -4.73
CA GLY A 5 11.50 -16.47 -3.65
C GLY A 5 11.60 -14.99 -4.04
N ARG A 6 11.06 -14.58 -5.19
CA ARG A 6 11.07 -13.17 -5.62
C ARG A 6 9.91 -12.39 -5.01
N PRO A 7 10.07 -11.09 -4.74
CA PRO A 7 8.95 -10.23 -4.35
C PRO A 7 7.82 -10.30 -5.37
N ALA A 8 6.62 -10.63 -4.90
CA ALA A 8 5.42 -10.72 -5.71
C ALA A 8 4.19 -10.61 -4.80
N ASP A 9 3.15 -9.95 -5.28
CA ASP A 9 1.83 -10.02 -4.64
C ASP A 9 1.23 -11.40 -4.90
N THR A 10 1.27 -12.24 -3.87
CA THR A 10 0.71 -13.59 -3.89
C THR A 10 -0.53 -13.70 -3.01
N ARG A 11 -1.15 -12.57 -2.66
CA ARG A 11 -2.37 -12.57 -1.85
C ARG A 11 -3.50 -13.25 -2.63
N THR A 12 -4.19 -14.16 -1.96
CA THR A 12 -5.44 -14.75 -2.46
C THR A 12 -6.54 -13.68 -2.52
N LEU A 13 -7.60 -13.97 -3.28
CA LEU A 13 -8.78 -13.09 -3.33
C LEU A 13 -9.39 -12.85 -1.94
N ALA A 14 -9.46 -13.89 -1.11
CA ALA A 14 -9.95 -13.77 0.26
C ALA A 14 -9.07 -12.85 1.11
N GLN A 15 -7.75 -12.96 1.02
CA GLN A 15 -6.82 -12.08 1.73
C GLN A 15 -6.97 -10.62 1.30
N ARG A 16 -7.15 -10.36 -0.01
CA ARG A 16 -7.41 -9.01 -0.53
C ARG A 16 -8.72 -8.45 0.00
N ALA A 17 -9.81 -9.22 -0.10
CA ALA A 17 -11.11 -8.80 0.40
C ALA A 17 -11.10 -8.47 1.91
N THR A 18 -10.47 -9.32 2.72
CA THR A 18 -10.33 -9.07 4.17
C THR A 18 -9.49 -7.84 4.47
N LEU A 19 -8.40 -7.62 3.72
CA LEU A 19 -7.56 -6.43 3.90
C LEU A 19 -8.32 -5.15 3.53
N HIS A 20 -9.12 -5.16 2.46
CA HIS A 20 -9.97 -4.04 2.08
C HIS A 20 -10.98 -3.67 3.17
N LEU A 21 -11.68 -4.67 3.71
CA LEU A 21 -12.63 -4.45 4.80
C LEU A 21 -11.94 -3.88 6.05
N LEU A 22 -10.79 -4.44 6.43
CA LEU A 22 -10.04 -3.97 7.59
C LEU A 22 -9.56 -2.52 7.42
N VAL A 23 -8.98 -2.19 6.26
CA VAL A 23 -8.53 -0.82 5.96
C VAL A 23 -9.72 0.15 6.02
N HIS A 24 -10.87 -0.21 5.45
CA HIS A 24 -12.08 0.60 5.53
C HIS A 24 -12.50 0.87 6.98
N GLN A 25 -12.63 -0.17 7.80
CA GLN A 25 -13.02 -0.04 9.21
C GLN A 25 -12.04 0.81 10.02
N LEU A 26 -10.74 0.70 9.72
CA LEU A 26 -9.72 1.53 10.36
C LEU A 26 -9.84 3.00 9.95
N LEU A 27 -10.17 3.30 8.69
CA LEU A 27 -10.38 4.68 8.23
C LEU A 27 -11.66 5.30 8.81
N GLU A 28 -12.73 4.51 8.98
CA GLU A 28 -13.93 4.95 9.70
C GLU A 28 -13.63 5.26 11.17
N THR A 29 -12.81 4.42 11.80
CA THR A 29 -12.44 4.58 13.22
C THR A 29 -11.44 5.71 13.45
N PHE A 30 -10.53 5.92 12.50
CA PHE A 30 -9.45 6.91 12.57
C PHE A 30 -9.44 7.80 11.31
N PRO A 31 -10.40 8.74 11.20
CA PRO A 31 -10.53 9.62 10.05
C PRO A 31 -9.24 10.40 9.76
N GLY A 32 -8.91 10.57 8.48
CA GLY A 32 -7.72 11.30 8.04
C GLY A 32 -6.41 10.50 8.09
N SER A 33 -6.44 9.23 8.52
CA SER A 33 -5.26 8.36 8.48
C SER A 33 -4.80 8.09 7.05
N ARG A 34 -3.47 8.01 6.84
CA ARG A 34 -2.87 7.68 5.55
C ARG A 34 -2.69 6.17 5.41
N VAL A 35 -3.22 5.58 4.34
CA VAL A 35 -2.91 4.21 3.92
C VAL A 35 -1.68 4.22 3.01
N CYS A 36 -0.64 3.47 3.37
CA CYS A 36 0.61 3.40 2.61
C CYS A 36 1.28 2.02 2.75
N GLY A 37 2.14 1.70 1.78
CA GLY A 37 3.00 0.52 1.82
C GLY A 37 4.24 0.74 2.69
N HIS A 38 4.84 -0.35 3.16
CA HIS A 38 6.08 -0.26 3.95
C HIS A 38 7.23 0.36 3.14
N ARG A 39 7.34 0.03 1.84
CA ARG A 39 8.37 0.61 0.97
C ARG A 39 8.22 2.13 0.81
N ASP A 40 7.00 2.64 0.86
CA ASP A 40 6.66 4.06 0.73
C ASP A 40 7.12 4.87 1.97
N LEU A 41 7.65 4.18 2.98
CA LEU A 41 8.27 4.74 4.19
C LEU A 41 9.81 4.63 4.16
N SER A 42 10.40 4.21 3.02
CA SER A 42 11.86 4.26 2.87
C SER A 42 12.33 5.72 2.90
N PRO A 43 13.59 5.98 3.29
CA PRO A 43 14.14 7.34 3.25
C PRO A 43 14.18 7.88 1.83
N ASP A 44 13.70 9.11 1.65
CA ASP A 44 13.92 9.91 0.45
C ASP A 44 15.39 10.36 0.44
N ARG A 45 16.19 9.79 -0.46
CA ARG A 45 17.64 9.99 -0.54
C ARG A 45 18.02 11.14 -1.45
N ASN A 46 17.16 11.49 -2.41
CA ASN A 46 17.41 12.56 -3.37
C ASN A 46 16.66 13.87 -3.04
N GLY A 47 15.71 13.82 -2.09
CA GLY A 47 14.97 14.96 -1.57
C GLY A 47 13.84 15.45 -2.48
N ASN A 48 13.35 14.62 -3.42
CA ASN A 48 12.32 15.02 -4.38
C ASN A 48 10.88 14.81 -3.85
N GLY A 49 10.71 14.20 -2.68
CA GLY A 49 9.42 13.93 -2.06
C GLY A 49 8.71 12.68 -2.58
N GLU A 50 9.32 11.90 -3.48
CA GLU A 50 8.83 10.63 -3.99
C GLU A 50 9.80 9.51 -3.61
N ILE A 51 9.27 8.36 -3.18
CA ILE A 51 10.11 7.20 -2.84
C ILE A 51 10.19 6.27 -4.05
N GLU A 52 11.30 6.33 -4.77
CA GLU A 52 11.51 5.61 -6.03
C GLU A 52 12.07 4.19 -5.80
N PRO A 53 11.93 3.26 -6.76
CA PRO A 53 12.41 1.87 -6.63
C PRO A 53 13.85 1.71 -6.17
N GLU A 54 14.73 2.62 -6.60
CA GLU A 54 16.15 2.66 -6.25
C GLU A 54 16.40 3.02 -4.78
N GLU A 55 15.39 3.58 -4.10
CA GLU A 55 15.43 4.00 -2.70
C GLU A 55 14.76 2.97 -1.76
N TRP A 56 14.09 1.95 -2.31
CA TRP A 56 13.38 0.95 -1.52
C TRP A 56 14.34 0.10 -0.69
N ILE A 57 14.20 0.15 0.64
CA ILE A 57 14.93 -0.76 1.54
C ILE A 57 14.36 -2.18 1.41
N LYS A 58 13.05 -2.30 1.16
CA LYS A 58 12.32 -3.57 1.05
C LYS A 58 11.25 -3.45 -0.02
N ALA A 59 10.97 -4.55 -0.72
CA ALA A 59 9.86 -4.61 -1.68
C ALA A 59 8.47 -4.77 -1.03
N CYS A 60 8.38 -4.86 0.30
CA CYS A 60 7.12 -4.99 1.03
C CYS A 60 6.23 -3.75 0.80
N PRO A 61 4.94 -3.89 0.46
CA PRO A 61 4.11 -5.10 0.60
C PRO A 61 3.98 -5.94 -0.69
N CYS A 62 4.86 -5.72 -1.67
CA CYS A 62 4.90 -6.39 -2.97
C CYS A 62 3.73 -6.06 -3.91
N PHE A 63 2.90 -5.06 -3.58
CA PHE A 63 1.85 -4.48 -4.44
C PHE A 63 1.77 -2.96 -4.25
N GLU A 64 1.17 -2.24 -5.20
CA GLU A 64 1.06 -0.78 -5.14
C GLU A 64 -0.13 -0.34 -4.28
N VAL A 65 0.15 0.15 -3.07
CA VAL A 65 -0.88 0.53 -2.10
C VAL A 65 -1.65 1.77 -2.56
N LYS A 66 -0.96 2.73 -3.19
CA LYS A 66 -1.59 3.95 -3.70
C LYS A 66 -2.57 3.64 -4.82
N THR A 67 -2.32 2.64 -5.65
CA THR A 67 -3.26 2.21 -6.68
C THR A 67 -4.42 1.40 -6.10
N GLU A 68 -4.20 0.57 -5.07
CA GLU A 68 -5.25 -0.28 -4.50
C GLU A 68 -6.21 0.48 -3.57
N PHE A 69 -5.71 1.46 -2.81
CA PHE A 69 -6.47 2.21 -1.80
C PHE A 69 -6.50 3.72 -2.04
N GLY A 70 -5.90 4.20 -3.14
CA GLY A 70 -5.99 5.60 -3.54
C GLY A 70 -7.44 5.97 -3.84
N THR A 71 -7.84 7.14 -3.36
CA THR A 71 -9.21 7.65 -3.46
C THR A 71 -9.73 7.65 -4.90
N SER A 72 -10.75 6.83 -5.15
CA SER A 72 -11.87 7.31 -5.96
C SER A 72 -12.50 8.43 -5.14
N SER A 73 -12.46 9.64 -5.70
CA SER A 73 -13.09 10.83 -5.15
C SER A 73 -14.54 10.56 -4.72
N HIS A 74 -14.90 11.08 -3.55
CA HIS A 74 -16.25 11.48 -3.11
C HIS A 74 -17.43 10.98 -3.97
N ILE A 75 -18.29 10.14 -3.39
CA ILE A 75 -19.75 10.33 -3.58
C ILE A 75 -20.20 11.17 -2.37
N GLU A 76 -20.20 12.49 -2.54
CA GLU A 76 -21.12 13.34 -1.80
C GLU A 76 -22.47 13.30 -2.53
N ALA A 77 -23.50 12.83 -1.83
CA ALA A 77 -24.91 13.20 -2.02
C ALA A 77 -25.65 12.94 -0.71
#